data_AF-A0A1H5FER0-F1
#
_entry.id   AF-A0A1H5FER0-F1
#
_cell.length_a   1.000
_cell.length_b   1.000
_cell.length_c   1.000
_cell.angle_alpha   90.00
_cell.angle_beta   90.00
_cell.angle_gamma   90.00
#
_symmetry.space_group_name_H-M   'P 1'
#
loop_
_entity.id
_entity.type
_entity.pdbx_description
1 polymer ?
#
loop_
_entity_poly.entity_id
_entity_poly.type
_entity_poly.pdbx_seq_one_letter_code
_entity_poly.pdbx_strand_id
1 'polypeptide(L)'
;MASIEPILQENKDRFVIFPIQHNDLWEWYKKQQACFWTAEEIDLSVDVVDWETKLSDDERYFIKHVLAFFAASDGIVNENLAENFVNEVQYSEAKFFYGFQIMMENIHSETYSLLIDTYVKNEAEKDRLFKAIEIFPAIKKKAEWALKWIESDSFAERLIAFAAVEGIFFSGSFCSIFWLKKRGLLPGLAFSNELISRDEGMHCDFAVHLHNNHIVNKVPKDRIRAIIIDALSIEREFITESLPVSLIGMNAKLMTQYLEYVTDRLLLEFGCEKEYNATNPFDFMEMISLEGKTNFFEKRVSEYQKAGVSSGGTGDISFDADF
;
A
#
# COMPACT_ATOMS: atom_id res chain seq x y z
N MET A 1 14.63 -1.28 -33.55
CA MET A 1 14.65 -2.00 -32.25
C MET A 1 14.18 -1.00 -31.22
N ALA A 2 13.19 -1.34 -30.40
CA ALA A 2 12.82 -0.45 -29.29
C ALA A 2 14.07 -0.20 -28.43
N SER A 3 14.31 1.05 -28.06
CA SER A 3 15.40 1.42 -27.16
C SER A 3 15.24 0.61 -25.87
N ILE A 4 16.28 -0.12 -25.45
CA ILE A 4 16.28 -0.81 -24.15
C ILE A 4 16.13 0.28 -23.08
N GLU A 5 15.14 0.11 -22.21
CA GLU A 5 14.86 1.05 -21.13
C GLU A 5 16.11 1.26 -20.25
N PRO A 6 16.57 2.50 -20.03
CA PRO A 6 17.78 2.76 -19.24
C PRO A 6 17.74 2.13 -17.84
N ILE A 7 16.58 2.11 -17.20
CA ILE A 7 16.37 1.49 -15.89
C ILE A 7 16.53 -0.04 -15.90
N LEU A 8 16.45 -0.69 -17.07
CA LEU A 8 16.56 -2.14 -17.25
C LEU A 8 17.90 -2.56 -17.87
N GLN A 9 18.78 -1.61 -18.20
CA GLN A 9 20.08 -1.91 -18.79
C GLN A 9 21.07 -2.40 -17.73
N GLU A 10 21.61 -3.60 -17.92
CA GLU A 10 22.56 -4.22 -17.00
C GLU A 10 23.73 -3.27 -16.69
N ASN A 11 23.98 -3.03 -15.40
CA ASN A 11 25.05 -2.16 -14.93
C ASN A 11 26.01 -2.95 -14.03
N LYS A 12 27.06 -3.52 -14.64
CA LYS A 12 28.03 -4.40 -13.96
C LYS A 12 28.94 -3.68 -12.97
N ASP A 13 29.01 -2.36 -13.01
CA ASP A 13 29.98 -1.57 -12.24
C ASP A 13 29.37 -0.94 -10.98
N ARG A 14 28.10 -1.25 -10.65
CA ARG A 14 27.34 -0.54 -9.63
C ARG A 14 27.02 -1.35 -8.37
N PHE A 15 28.07 -1.82 -7.69
CA PHE A 15 27.96 -2.47 -6.37
C PHE A 15 28.02 -1.49 -5.19
N VAL A 16 28.48 -0.26 -5.43
CA VAL A 16 28.58 0.80 -4.41
C VAL A 16 27.53 1.86 -4.70
N ILE A 17 26.71 2.19 -3.70
CA ILE A 17 25.60 3.14 -3.88
C ILE A 17 26.07 4.58 -4.14
N PHE A 18 27.26 4.95 -3.65
CA PHE A 18 27.83 6.27 -3.87
C PHE A 18 28.77 6.32 -5.10
N PRO A 19 28.76 7.43 -5.85
CA PRO A 19 27.86 8.59 -5.71
C PRO A 19 26.42 8.27 -6.16
N ILE A 20 25.43 8.90 -5.51
CA ILE A 20 24.01 8.79 -5.89
C ILE A 20 23.83 9.36 -7.31
N GLN A 21 23.19 8.59 -8.19
CA GLN A 21 22.95 8.96 -9.59
C GLN A 21 21.50 9.44 -9.80
N HIS A 22 20.55 8.87 -9.07
CA HIS A 22 19.13 9.21 -9.13
C HIS A 22 18.66 9.73 -7.77
N ASN A 23 18.90 11.01 -7.51
CA ASN A 23 18.59 11.64 -6.22
C ASN A 23 17.08 11.61 -5.91
N ASP A 24 16.24 11.72 -6.93
CA ASP A 24 14.78 11.63 -6.79
C ASP A 24 14.33 10.26 -6.30
N LEU A 25 14.91 9.17 -6.81
CA LEU A 25 14.65 7.81 -6.33
C LEU A 25 15.20 7.58 -4.93
N TRP A 26 16.37 8.18 -4.62
CA TRP A 26 16.95 8.11 -3.28
C TRP A 26 16.09 8.84 -2.24
N GLU A 27 15.48 9.96 -2.60
CA GLU A 27 14.54 10.70 -1.75
C GLU A 27 13.29 9.87 -1.44
N TRP A 28 12.74 9.14 -2.43
CA TRP A 28 11.65 8.17 -2.19
C TRP A 28 12.06 7.09 -1.19
N TYR A 29 13.24 6.49 -1.37
CA TYR A 29 13.76 5.49 -0.44
C TYR A 29 13.90 6.08 0.98
N LYS A 30 14.42 7.30 1.11
CA LYS A 30 14.57 7.96 2.42
C LYS A 30 13.23 8.32 3.05
N LYS A 31 12.25 8.70 2.25
CA LYS A 31 10.87 8.94 2.70
C LYS A 31 10.25 7.66 3.27
N GLN A 32 10.43 6.53 2.58
CA GLN A 32 9.95 5.23 3.05
C GLN A 32 10.68 4.77 4.32
N GLN A 33 12.00 4.92 4.35
CA GLN A 33 12.82 4.60 5.53
C GLN A 33 12.38 5.38 6.78
N ALA A 34 11.99 6.65 6.63
CA ALA A 34 11.49 7.47 7.74
C ALA A 34 10.13 7.01 8.29
N CYS A 35 9.41 6.19 7.53
CA CYS A 35 8.07 5.68 7.85
C CYS A 35 8.07 4.28 8.48
N PHE A 36 9.23 3.65 8.70
CA PHE A 36 9.38 2.32 9.30
C PHE A 36 8.50 2.09 10.53
N TRP A 37 7.87 0.94 10.66
CA TRP A 37 7.14 0.54 11.87
C TRP A 37 7.14 -0.99 12.01
N THR A 38 6.82 -1.51 13.19
CA THR A 38 6.69 -2.97 13.43
C THR A 38 5.30 -3.34 13.95
N ALA A 39 4.91 -4.61 13.77
CA ALA A 39 3.60 -5.11 14.20
C ALA A 39 3.37 -4.95 15.71
N GLU A 40 4.43 -5.00 16.52
CA GLU A 40 4.37 -4.82 17.98
C GLU A 40 4.01 -3.40 18.42
N GLU A 41 4.07 -2.40 17.53
CA GLU A 41 3.58 -1.05 17.81
C GLU A 41 2.05 -0.99 17.90
N ILE A 42 1.34 -2.03 17.47
CA ILE A 42 -0.12 -2.09 17.41
C ILE A 42 -0.70 -2.75 18.68
N ASP A 43 -1.38 -1.96 19.50
CA ASP A 43 -2.12 -2.46 20.67
C ASP A 43 -3.52 -2.95 20.27
N LEU A 44 -3.75 -4.27 20.40
CA LEU A 44 -5.03 -4.93 20.09
C LEU A 44 -5.88 -5.22 21.34
N SER A 45 -5.47 -4.77 22.53
CA SER A 45 -6.15 -5.09 23.79
C SER A 45 -7.60 -4.60 23.83
N VAL A 46 -7.86 -3.40 23.33
CA VAL A 46 -9.21 -2.82 23.24
C VAL A 46 -10.04 -3.50 22.15
N ASP A 47 -9.39 -3.89 21.05
CA ASP A 47 -10.07 -4.49 19.91
C ASP A 47 -10.74 -5.81 20.27
N VAL A 48 -10.13 -6.62 21.14
CA VAL A 48 -10.74 -7.87 21.63
C VAL A 48 -12.10 -7.59 22.29
N VAL A 49 -12.17 -6.53 23.12
CA VAL A 49 -13.41 -6.15 23.81
C VAL A 49 -14.45 -5.64 22.80
N ASP A 50 -14.04 -4.77 21.88
CA ASP A 50 -14.92 -4.24 20.83
C ASP A 50 -15.48 -5.35 19.94
N TRP A 51 -14.62 -6.30 19.56
CA TRP A 51 -14.96 -7.45 18.72
C TRP A 51 -16.07 -8.30 19.33
N GLU A 52 -15.98 -8.57 20.63
CA GLU A 52 -16.93 -9.41 21.37
C GLU A 52 -18.22 -8.67 21.74
N THR A 53 -18.14 -7.37 22.07
CA THR A 53 -19.24 -6.67 22.75
C THR A 53 -19.92 -5.58 21.93
N LYS A 54 -19.25 -5.03 20.91
CA LYS A 54 -19.77 -3.86 20.16
C LYS A 54 -20.14 -4.16 18.72
N LEU A 55 -19.55 -5.19 18.11
CA LEU A 55 -19.80 -5.51 16.71
C LEU A 55 -21.04 -6.39 16.51
N SER A 56 -21.72 -6.20 15.39
CA SER A 56 -22.71 -7.14 14.87
C SER A 56 -22.05 -8.34 14.18
N ASP A 57 -22.82 -9.40 13.91
CA ASP A 57 -22.31 -10.54 13.13
C ASP A 57 -21.97 -10.15 11.69
N ASP A 58 -22.73 -9.23 11.10
CA ASP A 58 -22.47 -8.70 9.76
C ASP A 58 -21.16 -7.89 9.71
N GLU A 59 -20.88 -7.09 10.73
CA GLU A 59 -19.63 -6.34 10.85
C GLU A 59 -18.44 -7.27 11.03
N ARG A 60 -18.55 -8.26 11.92
CA ARG A 60 -17.53 -9.30 12.10
C ARG A 60 -17.30 -10.08 10.81
N TYR A 61 -18.36 -10.44 10.10
CA TYR A 61 -18.28 -11.10 8.80
C TYR A 61 -17.51 -10.23 7.81
N PHE A 62 -17.88 -8.96 7.67
CA PHE A 62 -17.22 -8.03 6.78
C PHE A 62 -15.72 -7.93 7.07
N ILE A 63 -15.35 -7.65 8.33
CA ILE A 63 -13.95 -7.46 8.74
C ILE A 63 -13.12 -8.72 8.51
N LYS A 64 -13.64 -9.91 8.88
CA LYS A 64 -12.92 -11.19 8.65
C LYS A 64 -12.54 -11.38 7.19
N HIS A 65 -13.47 -11.10 6.27
CA HIS A 65 -13.24 -11.31 4.84
C HIS A 65 -12.36 -10.23 4.22
N VAL A 66 -12.42 -8.99 4.71
CA VAL A 66 -11.45 -7.94 4.34
C VAL A 66 -10.03 -8.35 4.76
N LEU A 67 -9.85 -8.78 6.01
CA LEU A 67 -8.53 -9.22 6.51
C LEU A 67 -8.00 -10.44 5.75
N ALA A 68 -8.87 -11.40 5.45
CA ALA A 68 -8.50 -12.58 4.66
C ALA A 68 -8.08 -12.21 3.23
N PHE A 69 -8.73 -11.21 2.62
CA PHE A 69 -8.33 -10.68 1.33
C PHE A 69 -6.96 -10.01 1.38
N PHE A 70 -6.71 -9.16 2.37
CA PHE A 70 -5.41 -8.52 2.55
C PHE A 70 -4.28 -9.53 2.75
N ALA A 71 -4.43 -10.44 3.71
CA ALA A 71 -3.41 -11.46 4.02
C ALA A 71 -3.01 -12.30 2.79
N ALA A 72 -3.96 -12.57 1.90
CA ALA A 72 -3.69 -13.34 0.69
C ALA A 72 -3.08 -12.52 -0.45
N SER A 73 -3.37 -11.21 -0.49
CA SER A 73 -2.97 -10.32 -1.59
C SER A 73 -1.53 -9.80 -1.41
N ASP A 74 -1.11 -9.50 -0.17
CA ASP A 74 0.27 -9.06 0.11
C ASP A 74 1.29 -10.14 -0.29
N GLY A 75 0.94 -11.42 -0.15
CA GLY A 75 1.77 -12.52 -0.62
C GLY A 75 2.03 -12.47 -2.13
N ILE A 76 0.99 -12.16 -2.93
CA ILE A 76 1.10 -12.03 -4.40
C ILE A 76 1.92 -10.79 -4.77
N VAL A 77 1.71 -9.67 -4.08
CA VAL A 77 2.47 -8.42 -4.27
C VAL A 77 3.95 -8.66 -4.02
N ASN A 78 4.29 -9.37 -2.94
CA ASN A 78 5.66 -9.66 -2.54
C ASN A 78 6.38 -10.58 -3.55
N GLU A 79 5.70 -11.62 -4.05
CA GLU A 79 6.21 -12.45 -5.15
C GLU A 79 6.56 -11.61 -6.39
N ASN A 80 5.67 -10.69 -6.79
CA ASN A 80 5.94 -9.82 -7.93
C ASN A 80 7.12 -8.87 -7.69
N LEU A 81 7.22 -8.28 -6.50
CA LEU A 81 8.33 -7.38 -6.16
C LEU A 81 9.67 -8.12 -6.21
N ALA A 82 9.74 -9.29 -5.59
CA ALA A 82 10.96 -10.06 -5.46
C ALA A 82 11.41 -10.71 -6.78
N GLU A 83 10.49 -11.37 -7.49
CA GLU A 83 10.84 -12.15 -8.68
C GLU A 83 10.96 -11.29 -9.95
N ASN A 84 10.19 -10.19 -10.04
CA ASN A 84 10.17 -9.33 -11.22
C ASN A 84 10.86 -7.99 -10.97
N PHE A 85 10.26 -7.08 -10.18
CA PHE A 85 10.71 -5.69 -10.14
C PHE A 85 12.16 -5.54 -9.65
N VAL A 86 12.53 -6.16 -8.53
CA VAL A 86 13.90 -6.10 -7.98
C VAL A 86 14.92 -6.73 -8.91
N ASN A 87 14.53 -7.81 -9.60
CA ASN A 87 15.39 -8.57 -10.48
C ASN A 87 15.69 -7.81 -11.78
N GLU A 88 14.68 -7.18 -12.36
CA GLU A 88 14.78 -6.51 -13.66
C GLU A 88 15.36 -5.10 -13.58
N VAL A 89 14.97 -4.31 -12.58
CA VAL A 89 15.48 -2.94 -12.40
C VAL A 89 16.98 -2.99 -12.15
N GLN A 90 17.73 -2.04 -12.70
CA GLN A 90 19.19 -1.96 -12.59
C GLN A 90 19.66 -0.71 -11.83
N TYR A 91 18.77 0.24 -11.57
CA TYR A 91 19.06 1.41 -10.74
C TYR A 91 19.12 1.01 -9.26
N SER A 92 20.29 1.19 -8.64
CA SER A 92 20.51 0.81 -7.24
C SER A 92 19.56 1.56 -6.29
N GLU A 93 19.25 2.84 -6.54
CA GLU A 93 18.31 3.61 -5.71
C GLU A 93 16.90 3.03 -5.73
N ALA A 94 16.42 2.59 -6.90
CA ALA A 94 15.12 1.91 -7.00
C ALA A 94 15.15 0.54 -6.32
N LYS A 95 16.24 -0.23 -6.44
CA LYS A 95 16.40 -1.49 -5.69
C LYS A 95 16.35 -1.29 -4.18
N PHE A 96 16.90 -0.18 -3.67
CA PHE A 96 16.86 0.13 -2.24
C PHE A 96 15.43 0.45 -1.79
N PHE A 97 14.65 1.19 -2.59
CA PHE A 97 13.22 1.39 -2.35
C PHE A 97 12.49 0.04 -2.31
N TYR A 98 12.61 -0.78 -3.37
CA TYR A 98 11.91 -2.06 -3.43
C TYR A 98 12.34 -3.05 -2.35
N GLY A 99 13.62 -3.08 -1.97
CA GLY A 99 14.08 -3.90 -0.85
C GLY A 99 13.44 -3.49 0.48
N PHE A 100 13.22 -2.19 0.69
CA PHE A 100 12.48 -1.69 1.85
C PHE A 100 10.98 -1.99 1.73
N GLN A 101 10.40 -1.84 0.54
CA GLN A 101 9.01 -2.21 0.26
C GLN A 101 8.75 -3.67 0.61
N ILE A 102 9.52 -4.61 0.08
CA ILE A 102 9.42 -6.05 0.40
C ILE A 102 9.45 -6.31 1.90
N MET A 103 10.32 -5.61 2.64
CA MET A 103 10.38 -5.73 4.09
C MET A 103 9.09 -5.21 4.75
N MET A 104 8.54 -4.08 4.29
CA MET A 104 7.28 -3.55 4.80
C MET A 104 6.09 -4.46 4.46
N GLU A 105 6.02 -5.02 3.26
CA GLU A 105 4.99 -6.01 2.87
C GLU A 105 5.00 -7.23 3.82
N ASN A 106 6.18 -7.67 4.28
CA ASN A 106 6.27 -8.75 5.27
C ASN A 106 5.64 -8.33 6.62
N ILE A 107 5.84 -7.08 7.04
CA ILE A 107 5.26 -6.53 8.27
C ILE A 107 3.73 -6.36 8.13
N HIS A 108 3.25 -5.99 6.94
CA HIS A 108 1.81 -5.94 6.64
C HIS A 108 1.19 -7.33 6.72
N SER A 109 1.80 -8.32 6.07
CA SER A 109 1.37 -9.72 6.13
C SER A 109 1.36 -10.27 7.56
N GLU A 110 2.36 -9.95 8.38
CA GLU A 110 2.39 -10.29 9.80
C GLU A 110 1.24 -9.61 10.55
N THR A 111 1.03 -8.32 10.32
CA THR A 111 -0.04 -7.52 10.96
C THR A 111 -1.42 -8.09 10.65
N TYR A 112 -1.71 -8.41 9.39
CA TYR A 112 -2.98 -9.03 9.01
C TYR A 112 -3.17 -10.41 9.65
N SER A 113 -2.10 -11.21 9.72
CA SER A 113 -2.13 -12.51 10.39
C SER A 113 -2.40 -12.37 11.89
N LEU A 114 -1.77 -11.40 12.54
CA LEU A 114 -1.99 -11.08 13.96
C LEU A 114 -3.43 -10.61 14.23
N LEU A 115 -3.99 -9.76 13.36
CA LEU A 115 -5.38 -9.32 13.45
C LEU A 115 -6.35 -10.51 13.32
N ILE A 116 -6.14 -11.39 12.34
CA ILE A 116 -6.95 -12.60 12.16
C ILE A 116 -6.86 -13.51 13.39
N ASP A 117 -5.65 -13.79 13.90
CA ASP A 117 -5.45 -14.64 15.08
C ASP A 117 -6.09 -14.04 16.35
N THR A 118 -6.04 -12.72 16.46
CA THR A 118 -6.64 -11.98 17.57
C THR A 118 -8.16 -12.07 17.54
N TYR A 119 -8.80 -11.87 16.39
CA TYR A 119 -10.25 -11.79 16.27
C TYR A 119 -10.94 -13.15 16.11
N VAL A 120 -10.28 -14.10 15.46
CA VAL A 120 -10.90 -15.39 15.08
C VAL A 120 -10.33 -16.50 15.95
N LYS A 121 -11.09 -16.92 16.97
CA LYS A 121 -10.66 -17.99 17.89
C LYS A 121 -10.89 -19.40 17.37
N ASN A 122 -11.71 -19.57 16.34
CA ASN A 122 -11.97 -20.87 15.74
C ASN A 122 -10.89 -21.21 14.70
N GLU A 123 -10.07 -22.24 14.98
CA GLU A 123 -8.99 -22.67 14.09
C GLU A 123 -9.47 -23.09 12.69
N ALA A 124 -10.61 -23.79 12.60
CA ALA A 124 -11.16 -24.19 11.29
C ALA A 124 -11.68 -23.00 10.48
N GLU A 125 -12.12 -21.93 11.15
CA GLU A 125 -12.47 -20.67 10.48
C GLU A 125 -11.21 -19.92 10.03
N LYS A 126 -10.16 -19.85 10.86
CA LYS A 126 -8.86 -19.28 10.49
C LYS A 126 -8.27 -19.97 9.26
N ASP A 127 -8.24 -21.30 9.25
CA ASP A 127 -7.76 -22.10 8.12
C ASP A 127 -8.49 -21.79 6.80
N ARG A 128 -9.81 -21.49 6.88
CA ARG A 128 -10.58 -21.08 5.71
C ARG A 128 -10.25 -19.67 5.26
N LEU A 129 -10.07 -18.74 6.20
CA LEU A 129 -9.70 -17.35 5.88
C LEU A 129 -8.30 -17.28 5.25
N PHE A 130 -7.33 -18.06 5.73
CA PHE A 130 -6.00 -18.10 5.10
C PHE A 130 -5.98 -18.76 3.72
N LYS A 131 -7.01 -19.53 3.37
CA LYS A 131 -7.22 -20.11 2.02
C LYS A 131 -8.21 -19.31 1.19
N ALA A 132 -8.29 -18.01 1.44
CA ALA A 132 -9.32 -17.17 0.87
C ALA A 132 -9.33 -17.13 -0.67
N ILE A 133 -8.17 -17.18 -1.32
CA ILE A 133 -8.07 -17.23 -2.79
C ILE A 133 -8.75 -18.49 -3.36
N GLU A 134 -8.64 -19.63 -2.69
CA GLU A 134 -9.24 -20.89 -3.14
C GLU A 134 -10.75 -20.93 -2.89
N ILE A 135 -11.20 -20.25 -1.83
CA ILE A 135 -12.56 -20.40 -1.28
C ILE A 135 -13.50 -19.29 -1.76
N PHE A 136 -13.01 -18.05 -1.92
CA PHE A 136 -13.85 -16.89 -2.24
C PHE A 136 -13.65 -16.43 -3.68
N PRO A 137 -14.66 -16.60 -4.57
CA PRO A 137 -14.54 -16.25 -5.98
C PRO A 137 -14.13 -14.80 -6.26
N ALA A 138 -14.59 -13.86 -5.43
CA ALA A 138 -14.25 -12.45 -5.58
C ALA A 138 -12.77 -12.15 -5.30
N ILE A 139 -12.18 -12.83 -4.30
CA ILE A 139 -10.76 -12.75 -3.97
C ILE A 139 -9.95 -13.42 -5.07
N LYS A 140 -10.40 -14.58 -5.56
CA LYS A 140 -9.79 -15.27 -6.70
C LYS A 140 -9.73 -14.39 -7.94
N LYS A 141 -10.81 -13.67 -8.27
CA LYS A 141 -10.87 -12.77 -9.43
C LYS A 141 -9.81 -11.66 -9.37
N LYS A 142 -9.61 -11.06 -8.19
CA LYS A 142 -8.53 -10.08 -7.98
C LYS A 142 -7.15 -10.70 -8.12
N ALA A 143 -6.93 -11.87 -7.52
CA ALA A 143 -5.67 -12.60 -7.61
C ALA A 143 -5.33 -12.98 -9.07
N GLU A 144 -6.29 -13.53 -9.82
CA GLU A 144 -6.12 -13.87 -11.24
C GLU A 144 -5.81 -12.64 -12.10
N TRP A 145 -6.44 -11.50 -11.80
CA TRP A 145 -6.11 -10.24 -12.46
C TRP A 145 -4.67 -9.81 -12.18
N ALA A 146 -4.25 -9.83 -10.91
CA ALA A 146 -2.89 -9.46 -10.52
C ALA A 146 -1.86 -10.38 -11.18
N LEU A 147 -2.02 -11.70 -11.05
CA LEU A 147 -1.14 -12.71 -11.65
C LEU A 147 -1.00 -12.55 -13.17
N LYS A 148 -2.10 -12.29 -13.88
CA LYS A 148 -2.07 -12.03 -15.32
C LYS A 148 -1.14 -10.85 -15.69
N TRP A 149 -1.11 -9.79 -14.87
CA TRP A 149 -0.26 -8.64 -15.14
C TRP A 149 1.18 -8.86 -14.70
N ILE A 150 1.39 -9.57 -13.59
CA ILE A 150 2.72 -10.02 -13.13
C ILE A 150 3.47 -10.77 -14.26
N GLU A 151 2.75 -11.57 -15.03
CA GLU A 151 3.28 -12.32 -16.18
C GLU A 151 3.44 -11.50 -17.48
N SER A 152 3.11 -10.19 -17.49
CA SER A 152 3.22 -9.36 -18.69
C SER A 152 4.68 -9.07 -19.06
N ASP A 153 5.05 -9.31 -20.32
CA ASP A 153 6.40 -9.00 -20.85
C ASP A 153 6.76 -7.50 -20.75
N SER A 154 5.77 -6.61 -20.64
CA SER A 154 5.99 -5.17 -20.58
C SER A 154 6.19 -4.71 -19.13
N PHE A 155 7.43 -4.38 -18.77
CA PHE A 155 7.76 -3.74 -17.49
C PHE A 155 6.92 -2.47 -17.24
N ALA A 156 6.73 -1.65 -18.28
CA ALA A 156 5.96 -0.42 -18.16
C ALA A 156 4.47 -0.69 -17.89
N GLU A 157 3.86 -1.69 -18.53
CA GLU A 157 2.47 -2.09 -18.21
C GLU A 157 2.36 -2.70 -16.82
N ARG A 158 3.38 -3.46 -16.38
CA ARG A 158 3.46 -3.99 -15.02
C ARG A 158 3.47 -2.89 -13.97
N LEU A 159 4.18 -1.78 -14.18
CA LEU A 159 4.11 -0.62 -13.28
C LEU A 159 2.69 -0.05 -13.16
N ILE A 160 1.94 0.04 -14.27
CA ILE A 160 0.57 0.53 -14.24
C ILE A 160 -0.35 -0.43 -13.48
N ALA A 161 -0.24 -1.73 -13.78
CA ALA A 161 -1.04 -2.73 -13.11
C ALA A 161 -0.71 -2.82 -11.61
N PHE A 162 0.57 -2.71 -11.26
CA PHE A 162 1.03 -2.68 -9.88
C PHE A 162 0.47 -1.48 -9.12
N ALA A 163 0.55 -0.26 -9.69
CA ALA A 163 -0.07 0.91 -9.10
C ALA A 163 -1.60 0.77 -8.92
N ALA A 164 -2.27 0.01 -9.80
CA ALA A 164 -3.68 -0.29 -9.64
C ALA A 164 -3.95 -1.33 -8.52
N VAL A 165 -3.05 -2.28 -8.27
CA VAL A 165 -3.13 -3.16 -7.09
C VAL A 165 -3.03 -2.32 -5.82
N GLU A 166 -1.94 -1.55 -5.65
CA GLU A 166 -1.70 -0.75 -4.44
C GLU A 166 -2.75 0.35 -4.26
N GLY A 167 -3.13 1.01 -5.35
CA GLY A 167 -3.95 2.22 -5.33
C GLY A 167 -5.47 2.01 -5.46
N ILE A 168 -5.91 0.93 -6.12
CA ILE A 168 -7.35 0.69 -6.41
C ILE A 168 -7.86 -0.53 -5.65
N PHE A 169 -7.22 -1.70 -5.73
CA PHE A 169 -7.75 -2.95 -5.17
C PHE A 169 -7.91 -2.96 -3.64
N PHE A 170 -7.18 -2.10 -2.94
CA PHE A 170 -7.29 -1.96 -1.49
C PHE A 170 -8.12 -0.75 -1.05
N SER A 171 -8.44 0.16 -1.98
CA SER A 171 -9.01 1.47 -1.64
C SER A 171 -10.38 1.38 -0.95
N GLY A 172 -11.27 0.48 -1.38
CA GLY A 172 -12.57 0.28 -0.75
C GLY A 172 -12.47 -0.32 0.64
N SER A 173 -11.56 -1.28 0.83
CA SER A 173 -11.27 -1.91 2.13
C SER A 173 -10.68 -0.90 3.12
N PHE A 174 -9.67 -0.11 2.72
CA PHE A 174 -9.09 0.93 3.58
C PHE A 174 -10.13 1.97 4.00
N CYS A 175 -10.95 2.44 3.05
CA CYS A 175 -12.04 3.37 3.34
C CYS A 175 -13.06 2.78 4.33
N SER A 176 -13.36 1.49 4.18
CA SER A 176 -14.29 0.77 5.06
C SER A 176 -13.77 0.63 6.49
N ILE A 177 -12.46 0.45 6.68
CA ILE A 177 -11.86 0.42 8.03
C ILE A 177 -11.83 1.83 8.64
N PHE A 178 -11.55 2.86 7.84
CA PHE A 178 -11.67 4.25 8.32
C PHE A 178 -13.07 4.65 8.74
N TRP A 179 -14.10 4.04 8.14
CA TRP A 179 -15.47 4.18 8.62
C TRP A 179 -15.65 3.59 10.03
N LEU A 180 -15.02 2.45 10.34
CA LEU A 180 -15.04 1.89 11.70
C LEU A 180 -14.31 2.80 12.69
N LYS A 181 -13.18 3.41 12.27
CA LYS A 181 -12.50 4.46 13.05
C LYS A 181 -13.42 5.63 13.36
N LYS A 182 -14.17 6.14 12.37
CA LYS A 182 -15.16 7.23 12.57
C LYS A 182 -16.22 6.88 13.61
N ARG A 183 -16.55 5.59 13.74
CA ARG A 183 -17.48 5.06 14.74
C ARG A 183 -16.85 4.77 16.11
N GLY A 184 -15.54 4.96 16.26
CA GLY A 184 -14.81 4.69 17.50
C GLY A 184 -14.70 3.20 17.82
N LEU A 185 -14.58 2.36 16.80
CA LEU A 185 -14.48 0.90 16.91
C LEU A 185 -13.09 0.42 16.48
N LEU A 186 -12.60 -0.62 17.16
CA LEU A 186 -11.37 -1.35 16.80
C LEU A 186 -10.16 -0.41 16.59
N PRO A 187 -9.73 0.32 17.63
CA PRO A 187 -8.64 1.28 17.51
C PRO A 187 -7.32 0.68 17.00
N GLY A 188 -7.01 -0.58 17.30
CA GLY A 188 -5.84 -1.28 16.80
C GLY A 188 -5.92 -1.60 15.30
N LEU A 189 -7.08 -2.10 14.83
CA LEU A 189 -7.36 -2.25 13.39
C LEU A 189 -7.29 -0.90 12.66
N ALA A 190 -7.88 0.14 13.24
CA ALA A 190 -7.87 1.47 12.65
C ALA A 190 -6.45 2.03 12.54
N PHE A 191 -5.64 1.87 13.59
CA PHE A 191 -4.26 2.35 13.61
C PHE A 191 -3.36 1.59 12.63
N SER A 192 -3.45 0.25 12.59
CA SER A 192 -2.72 -0.54 11.59
C SER A 192 -3.11 -0.15 10.16
N ASN A 193 -4.40 0.07 9.90
CA ASN A 193 -4.89 0.55 8.60
C ASN A 193 -4.35 1.94 8.23
N GLU A 194 -4.12 2.85 9.18
CA GLU A 194 -3.45 4.14 8.91
C GLU A 194 -2.01 3.95 8.43
N LEU A 195 -1.28 3.03 9.06
CA LEU A 195 0.12 2.77 8.71
C LEU A 195 0.21 2.10 7.34
N ILE A 196 -0.57 1.04 7.12
CA ILE A 196 -0.55 0.28 5.86
C ILE A 196 -1.06 1.13 4.70
N SER A 197 -2.21 1.80 4.83
CA SER A 197 -2.74 2.63 3.72
C SER A 197 -1.83 3.81 3.34
N ARG A 198 -1.01 4.30 4.27
CA ARG A 198 0.03 5.29 3.99
C ARG A 198 1.16 4.67 3.18
N ASP A 199 1.60 3.47 3.55
CA ASP A 199 2.66 2.74 2.85
C ASP A 199 2.21 2.42 1.42
N GLU A 200 1.00 1.89 1.23
CA GLU A 200 0.44 1.63 -0.11
C GLU A 200 0.27 2.87 -0.96
N GLY A 201 -0.11 4.00 -0.35
CA GLY A 201 -0.10 5.28 -1.03
C GLY A 201 1.30 5.64 -1.55
N MET A 202 2.35 5.40 -0.76
CA MET A 202 3.73 5.64 -1.17
C MET A 202 4.20 4.68 -2.26
N HIS A 203 3.83 3.39 -2.17
CA HIS A 203 4.15 2.37 -3.16
C HIS A 203 3.51 2.69 -4.52
N CYS A 204 2.23 3.07 -4.51
CA CYS A 204 1.51 3.55 -5.68
C CYS A 204 2.19 4.79 -6.29
N ASP A 205 2.48 5.82 -5.48
CA ASP A 205 3.15 7.04 -5.94
C ASP A 205 4.53 6.74 -6.55
N PHE A 206 5.28 5.79 -5.99
CA PHE A 206 6.58 5.40 -6.51
C PHE A 206 6.48 4.70 -7.87
N ALA A 207 5.50 3.82 -8.06
CA ALA A 207 5.23 3.18 -9.35
C ALA A 207 4.85 4.22 -10.42
N VAL A 208 4.00 5.20 -10.07
CA VAL A 208 3.70 6.36 -10.91
C VAL A 208 4.97 7.15 -11.24
N HIS A 209 5.81 7.45 -10.24
CA HIS A 209 7.04 8.21 -10.41
C HIS A 209 8.03 7.52 -11.35
N LEU A 210 8.23 6.22 -11.20
CA LEU A 210 9.04 5.41 -12.11
C LEU A 210 8.50 5.46 -13.54
N HIS A 211 7.19 5.19 -13.70
CA HIS A 211 6.58 5.24 -15.03
C HIS A 211 6.71 6.62 -15.66
N ASN A 212 6.50 7.72 -14.92
CA ASN A 212 6.50 9.07 -15.46
C ASN A 212 7.88 9.67 -15.68
N ASN A 213 8.89 9.27 -14.91
CA ASN A 213 10.22 9.91 -14.94
C ASN A 213 11.35 8.99 -15.43
N HIS A 214 11.22 7.67 -15.30
CA HIS A 214 12.32 6.72 -15.57
C HIS A 214 12.06 5.71 -16.69
N ILE A 215 10.82 5.63 -17.19
CA ILE A 215 10.49 4.87 -18.41
C ILE A 215 10.58 5.78 -19.64
N VAL A 216 11.27 5.37 -20.69
CA VAL A 216 11.35 6.13 -21.95
C VAL A 216 10.15 5.81 -22.84
N ASN A 217 9.84 4.52 -23.03
CA ASN A 217 8.71 4.09 -23.86
C ASN A 217 7.45 3.99 -22.99
N LYS A 218 6.80 5.14 -22.74
CA LYS A 218 5.59 5.23 -21.92
C LYS A 218 4.46 4.36 -22.46
N VAL A 219 3.66 3.81 -21.54
CA VAL A 219 2.41 3.14 -21.91
C VAL A 219 1.44 4.16 -22.52
N PRO A 220 0.78 3.86 -23.66
CA PRO A 220 -0.21 4.77 -24.23
C PRO A 220 -1.37 5.04 -23.26
N LYS A 221 -1.90 6.28 -23.26
CA LYS A 221 -2.97 6.69 -22.33
C LYS A 221 -4.21 5.79 -22.40
N ASP A 222 -4.63 5.39 -23.59
CA ASP A 222 -5.78 4.48 -23.75
C ASP A 222 -5.54 3.11 -23.10
N ARG A 223 -4.28 2.65 -23.12
CA ARG A 223 -3.88 1.39 -22.49
C ARG A 223 -3.81 1.53 -20.97
N ILE A 224 -3.23 2.62 -20.45
CA ILE A 224 -3.24 2.95 -19.02
C ILE A 224 -4.69 2.97 -18.50
N ARG A 225 -5.55 3.71 -19.20
CA ARG A 225 -6.98 3.82 -18.89
C ARG A 225 -7.65 2.44 -18.86
N ALA A 226 -7.40 1.59 -19.84
CA ALA A 226 -7.98 0.25 -19.88
C ALA A 226 -7.58 -0.61 -18.67
N ILE A 227 -6.30 -0.58 -18.26
CA ILE A 227 -5.80 -1.34 -17.10
C ILE A 227 -6.47 -0.86 -15.82
N ILE A 228 -6.50 0.45 -15.58
CA ILE A 228 -7.02 1.04 -14.35
C ILE A 228 -8.55 0.85 -14.25
N ILE A 229 -9.29 1.02 -15.35
CA ILE A 229 -10.75 0.82 -15.35
C ILE A 229 -11.11 -0.65 -15.13
N ASP A 230 -10.34 -1.59 -15.67
CA ASP A 230 -10.54 -3.02 -15.43
C ASP A 230 -10.36 -3.36 -13.94
N ALA A 231 -9.30 -2.81 -13.32
CA ALA A 231 -9.09 -2.94 -11.87
C ALA A 231 -10.27 -2.35 -11.06
N LEU A 232 -10.72 -1.15 -11.41
CA LEU A 232 -11.86 -0.52 -10.76
C LEU A 232 -13.14 -1.36 -10.88
N SER A 233 -13.40 -1.95 -12.05
CA SER A 233 -14.58 -2.81 -12.24
C SER A 233 -14.59 -3.98 -11.27
N ILE A 234 -13.43 -4.61 -11.05
CA ILE A 234 -13.28 -5.72 -10.11
C ILE A 234 -13.46 -5.24 -8.67
N GLU A 235 -12.86 -4.11 -8.31
CA GLU A 235 -12.97 -3.56 -6.94
C GLU A 235 -14.39 -3.16 -6.58
N ARG A 236 -15.13 -2.56 -7.52
CA ARG A 236 -16.55 -2.23 -7.31
C ARG A 236 -17.38 -3.47 -7.01
N GLU A 237 -17.25 -4.52 -7.82
CA GLU A 237 -17.95 -5.79 -7.62
C GLU A 237 -17.58 -6.42 -6.27
N PHE A 238 -16.29 -6.37 -5.91
CA PHE A 238 -15.83 -6.87 -4.62
C PHE A 238 -16.52 -6.17 -3.46
N ILE A 239 -16.43 -4.84 -3.38
CA ILE A 239 -16.84 -4.10 -2.17
C ILE A 239 -18.34 -3.76 -2.13
N THR A 240 -19.04 -3.83 -3.27
CA THR A 240 -20.48 -3.49 -3.33
C THR A 240 -21.40 -4.70 -3.50
N GLU A 241 -20.88 -5.83 -4.01
CA GLU A 241 -21.69 -7.03 -4.26
C GLU A 241 -21.19 -8.24 -3.47
N SER A 242 -19.90 -8.56 -3.56
CA SER A 242 -19.35 -9.78 -2.96
C SER A 242 -19.15 -9.66 -1.44
N LEU A 243 -18.68 -8.49 -1.01
CA LEU A 243 -18.53 -8.12 0.39
C LEU A 243 -19.15 -6.72 0.60
N PRO A 244 -20.49 -6.62 0.60
CA PRO A 244 -21.16 -5.33 0.56
C PRO A 244 -20.84 -4.45 1.77
N VAL A 245 -20.36 -3.23 1.54
CA VAL A 245 -20.14 -2.24 2.61
C VAL A 245 -21.39 -1.88 3.41
N SER A 246 -22.59 -2.24 2.91
CA SER A 246 -23.83 -2.11 3.69
C SER A 246 -23.83 -2.95 4.96
N LEU A 247 -23.04 -4.02 5.03
CA LEU A 247 -22.86 -4.85 6.23
C LEU A 247 -22.30 -4.07 7.42
N ILE A 248 -21.51 -3.02 7.15
CA ILE A 248 -20.95 -2.11 8.17
C ILE A 248 -21.69 -0.77 8.22
N GLY A 249 -22.83 -0.64 7.53
CA GLY A 249 -23.66 0.55 7.52
C GLY A 249 -23.22 1.66 6.57
N MET A 250 -22.33 1.37 5.60
CA MET A 250 -21.97 2.35 4.56
C MET A 250 -22.90 2.27 3.35
N ASN A 251 -22.97 3.35 2.58
CA ASN A 251 -23.78 3.43 1.37
C ASN A 251 -22.97 2.96 0.15
N ALA A 252 -23.42 1.90 -0.53
CA ALA A 252 -22.74 1.35 -1.70
C ALA A 252 -22.56 2.36 -2.85
N LYS A 253 -23.51 3.28 -3.07
CA LYS A 253 -23.38 4.33 -4.10
C LYS A 253 -22.29 5.32 -3.77
N LEU A 254 -22.18 5.71 -2.49
CA LEU A 254 -21.08 6.57 -2.04
C LEU A 254 -19.74 5.83 -2.12
N MET A 255 -19.71 4.53 -1.82
CA MET A 255 -18.49 3.74 -2.01
C MET A 255 -18.08 3.69 -3.49
N THR A 256 -19.02 3.45 -4.42
CA THR A 256 -18.74 3.53 -5.86
C THR A 256 -18.17 4.89 -6.27
N GLN A 257 -18.78 5.98 -5.80
CA GLN A 257 -18.30 7.34 -6.09
C GLN A 257 -16.89 7.58 -5.51
N TYR A 258 -16.58 7.04 -4.33
CA TYR A 258 -15.24 7.13 -3.76
C TYR A 258 -14.21 6.37 -4.61
N LEU A 259 -14.52 5.16 -5.04
CA LEU A 259 -13.63 4.38 -5.93
C LEU A 259 -13.40 5.08 -7.28
N GLU A 260 -14.44 5.75 -7.81
CA GLU A 260 -14.34 6.61 -9.00
C GLU A 260 -13.40 7.80 -8.77
N TYR A 261 -13.51 8.45 -7.62
CA TYR A 261 -12.64 9.56 -7.23
C TYR A 261 -11.17 9.13 -7.12
N VAL A 262 -10.90 7.98 -6.48
CA VAL A 262 -9.53 7.42 -6.38
C VAL A 262 -9.01 7.04 -7.77
N THR A 263 -9.85 6.46 -8.62
CA THR A 263 -9.48 6.11 -10.00
C THR A 263 -9.11 7.33 -10.83
N ASP A 264 -9.92 8.38 -10.78
CA ASP A 264 -9.63 9.64 -11.47
C ASP A 264 -8.33 10.27 -10.99
N ARG A 265 -8.03 10.19 -9.69
CA ARG A 265 -6.77 10.67 -9.13
C ARG A 265 -5.57 9.91 -9.73
N LEU A 266 -5.62 8.58 -9.74
CA LEU A 266 -4.56 7.75 -10.30
C LEU A 266 -4.38 7.96 -11.81
N LEU A 267 -5.48 8.11 -12.55
CA LEU A 267 -5.44 8.46 -13.98
C LEU A 267 -4.71 9.78 -14.21
N LEU A 268 -5.03 10.82 -13.43
CA LEU A 268 -4.36 12.11 -13.51
C LEU A 268 -2.87 12.04 -13.15
N GLU A 269 -2.52 11.24 -12.13
CA GLU A 269 -1.13 10.99 -11.73
C GLU A 269 -0.32 10.35 -12.86
N PHE A 270 -0.92 9.47 -13.68
CA PHE A 270 -0.32 8.95 -14.91
C PHE A 270 -0.44 9.90 -16.13
N GLY A 271 -0.92 11.13 -15.95
CA GLY A 271 -1.09 12.12 -17.01
C GLY A 271 -2.25 11.84 -17.97
N CYS A 272 -3.18 10.95 -17.61
CA CYS A 272 -4.43 10.72 -18.32
C CYS A 272 -5.51 11.76 -17.93
N GLU A 273 -6.61 11.80 -18.67
CA GLU A 273 -7.78 12.60 -18.30
C GLU A 273 -8.64 11.85 -17.29
N LYS A 274 -9.46 12.59 -16.53
CA LYS A 274 -10.46 11.98 -15.64
C LYS A 274 -11.51 11.23 -16.46
N GLU A 275 -11.94 10.10 -15.95
CA GLU A 275 -13.01 9.29 -16.55
C GLU A 275 -14.38 9.64 -15.95
N TYR A 276 -14.46 9.76 -14.63
CA TYR A 276 -15.73 9.84 -13.91
C TYR A 276 -16.10 11.25 -13.45
N ASN A 277 -15.09 12.12 -13.29
CA ASN A 277 -15.21 13.44 -12.68
C ASN A 277 -15.85 13.39 -11.28
N ALA A 278 -15.59 12.32 -10.53
CA ALA A 278 -16.17 12.10 -9.22
C ALA A 278 -15.48 12.98 -8.16
N THR A 279 -16.26 13.38 -7.15
CA THR A 279 -15.75 14.04 -5.93
C THR A 279 -15.69 13.03 -4.79
N ASN A 280 -14.77 13.22 -3.84
CA ASN A 280 -14.72 12.41 -2.62
C ASN A 280 -16.03 12.56 -1.81
N PRO A 281 -16.80 11.48 -1.59
CA PRO A 281 -18.04 11.55 -0.81
C PRO A 281 -17.82 11.40 0.71
N PHE A 282 -16.60 11.06 1.15
CA PHE A 282 -16.29 10.73 2.53
C PHE A 282 -15.36 11.78 3.15
N ASP A 283 -15.95 12.68 3.93
CA ASP A 283 -15.27 13.73 4.72
C ASP A 283 -14.12 13.19 5.58
N PHE A 284 -14.32 12.03 6.21
CA PHE A 284 -13.33 11.41 7.09
C PHE A 284 -12.04 11.03 6.33
N MET A 285 -12.12 10.69 5.04
CA MET A 285 -10.93 10.38 4.24
C MET A 285 -10.03 11.62 4.03
N GLU A 286 -10.59 12.82 4.03
CA GLU A 286 -9.80 14.07 3.95
C GLU A 286 -9.13 14.40 5.28
N MET A 287 -9.85 14.21 6.40
CA MET A 287 -9.35 14.46 7.74
C MET A 287 -8.17 13.56 8.08
N ILE A 288 -8.25 12.28 7.71
CA ILE A 288 -7.16 11.31 7.95
C ILE A 288 -5.92 11.65 7.13
N SER A 289 -6.07 12.10 5.88
CA SER A 289 -4.93 12.55 5.07
C SER A 289 -4.24 13.78 5.69
N LEU A 290 -4.96 14.61 6.44
CA LEU A 290 -4.41 15.77 7.15
C LEU A 290 -3.76 15.38 8.48
N GLU A 291 -4.42 14.54 9.29
CA GLU A 291 -3.89 14.03 10.56
C GLU A 291 -2.63 13.18 10.37
N GLY A 292 -2.58 12.33 9.35
CA GLY A 292 -1.40 11.52 9.03
C GLY A 292 -0.19 12.38 8.61
N LYS A 293 -0.43 13.54 7.97
CA LYS A 293 0.62 14.49 7.61
C LYS A 293 1.12 15.31 8.80
N THR A 294 0.26 15.73 9.73
CA THR A 294 0.66 16.52 10.90
C THR A 294 1.19 15.65 12.05
N ASN A 295 0.48 14.61 12.47
CA ASN A 295 0.87 13.80 13.64
C ASN A 295 2.17 13.04 13.40
N PHE A 296 2.42 12.51 12.21
CA PHE A 296 3.54 11.59 11.98
C PHE A 296 4.89 12.31 11.86
N PHE A 297 4.95 13.40 11.07
CA PHE A 297 6.15 14.21 10.96
C PHE A 297 6.48 14.92 12.27
N GLU A 298 5.48 15.41 13.02
CA GLU A 298 5.74 16.11 14.28
C GLU A 298 6.09 15.15 15.44
N LYS A 299 5.41 14.00 15.58
CA LYS A 299 5.74 13.03 16.65
C LYS A 299 7.10 12.36 16.43
N ARG A 300 7.40 11.85 15.23
CA ARG A 300 8.67 11.13 15.04
C ARG A 300 9.88 12.07 14.95
N VAL A 301 9.76 13.26 14.35
CA VAL A 301 10.85 14.26 14.40
C VAL A 301 11.12 14.68 15.84
N SER A 302 10.09 14.83 16.68
CA SER A 302 10.29 15.14 18.10
C SER A 302 10.88 13.98 18.91
N GLU A 303 10.58 12.71 18.58
CA GLU A 303 11.21 11.53 19.19
C GLU A 303 12.68 11.37 18.76
N TYR A 304 13.01 11.56 17.48
CA TYR A 304 14.41 11.60 17.01
C TYR A 304 15.19 12.81 17.56
N GLN A 305 14.57 14.00 17.67
CA GLN A 305 15.18 15.14 18.34
C GLN A 305 15.43 14.86 19.82
N LYS A 306 14.49 14.22 20.53
CA LYS A 306 14.70 13.81 21.92
C LYS A 306 15.83 12.79 22.06
N ALA A 307 15.93 11.83 21.15
CA ALA A 307 17.05 10.89 21.11
C ALA A 307 18.40 11.60 20.87
N GLY A 308 18.43 12.64 20.02
CA GLY A 308 19.61 13.47 19.77
C GLY A 308 19.98 14.44 20.89
N VAL A 309 19.06 14.78 21.79
CA VAL A 309 19.29 15.68 22.94
C VAL A 309 19.69 14.90 24.21
N SER A 310 19.51 13.57 24.24
CA SER A 310 19.96 12.72 25.35
C SER A 310 21.42 12.24 25.25
N SER A 311 22.14 12.54 24.17
CA SER A 311 23.60 12.38 24.11
C SER A 311 24.31 13.72 24.31
N GLY A 312 24.21 14.25 25.53
CA GLY A 312 25.10 15.31 26.00
C GLY A 312 26.51 14.78 26.20
N GLY A 313 27.38 15.01 25.22
CA GLY A 313 28.82 14.75 25.32
C GLY A 313 29.57 15.71 24.42
N THR A 314 30.01 16.83 24.98
CA THR A 314 30.88 17.81 24.32
C THR A 314 32.19 17.16 23.87
N GLY A 315 32.44 17.18 22.57
CA GLY A 315 33.73 16.86 21.97
C GLY A 315 33.97 17.77 20.78
N ASP A 316 34.58 18.93 21.02
CA ASP A 316 35.16 19.75 19.96
C ASP A 316 36.24 18.92 19.25
N ILE A 317 36.02 18.61 17.97
CA ILE A 317 37.05 18.03 17.11
C ILE A 317 37.71 19.20 16.37
N SER A 318 38.87 19.65 16.86
CA SER A 318 39.77 20.51 16.09
C SER A 318 40.64 19.66 15.18
N PHE A 319 40.75 20.06 13.91
CA PHE A 319 41.67 19.45 12.95
C PHE A 319 42.96 20.27 12.93
N ASP A 320 43.91 19.90 13.78
CA ASP A 320 45.31 20.29 13.63
C ASP A 320 46.14 19.02 13.42
N ALA A 321 46.59 18.80 12.18
CA ALA A 321 47.76 17.97 11.90
C ALA A 321 48.32 18.33 10.52
N ASP A 322 49.37 19.15 10.54
CA ASP A 322 50.37 19.28 9.47
C ASP A 322 51.22 17.99 9.39
N PHE A 323 51.23 17.32 8.23
CA PHE A 323 52.39 16.92 7.39
C PHE A 323 52.03 15.82 6.39
#